data_AF-A0A536J6Z3-F1
#
_entry.id   AF-A0A536J6Z3-F1
#
_cell.length_a   1.000
_cell.length_b   1.000
_cell.length_c   1.000
_cell.angle_alpha   90.00
_cell.angle_beta   90.00
_cell.angle_gamma   90.00
#
_symmetry.space_group_name_H-M   'P 1'
#
loop_
_entity.id
_entity.type
_entity.pdbx_description
1 polymer ?
#
loop_
_entity_poly.entity_id
_entity_poly.type
_entity_poly.pdbx_seq_one_letter_code
_entity_poly.pdbx_strand_id
1 'polypeptide(L)'
;MTERALKVELFDQFARVAQAAASGRRVEIVDVLANGERSVEELSRQVAMSVANTSRHLQVLKEAGLVAATRDGTRVRYRLASPAVYRFWVALRSLAAERLPGVQGLVEAYLGSREGLEAISGDELLARLRSGEPLVVVDVRPAEEYQAAHVAGAVSIPLAELEQRLRELPREREVVAYCRGPYCAFAPEA
;
A
#
# COMPACT_ATOMS: atom_id res chain seq x y z
N MET A 1 5.26 41.97 1.21
CA MET A 1 4.45 41.23 0.21
C MET A 1 3.00 41.69 0.32
N THR A 2 2.26 41.78 -0.79
CA THR A 2 0.82 42.08 -0.76
C THR A 2 0.03 40.85 -0.31
N GLU A 3 -1.18 41.04 0.22
CA GLU A 3 -2.09 39.94 0.58
C GLU A 3 -2.33 38.98 -0.60
N ARG A 4 -2.48 39.54 -1.81
CA ARG A 4 -2.62 38.75 -3.04
C ARG A 4 -1.38 37.88 -3.32
N ALA A 5 -0.17 38.42 -3.15
CA ALA A 5 1.07 37.68 -3.37
C ALA A 5 1.23 36.54 -2.36
N LEU A 6 0.89 36.78 -1.08
CA LEU A 6 0.87 35.73 -0.05
C LEU A 6 -0.10 34.61 -0.40
N LYS A 7 -1.29 34.95 -0.93
CA LYS A 7 -2.28 33.95 -1.36
C LYS A 7 -1.78 33.12 -2.54
N VAL A 8 -1.03 33.70 -3.48
CA VAL A 8 -0.44 32.94 -4.60
C VAL A 8 0.58 31.94 -4.06
N GLU A 9 1.53 32.40 -3.26
CA GLU A 9 2.57 31.54 -2.66
C GLU A 9 1.94 30.40 -1.85
N LEU A 10 0.88 30.67 -1.07
CA LEU A 10 0.15 29.64 -0.32
C LEU A 10 -0.40 28.53 -1.22
N PHE A 11 -1.02 28.89 -2.34
CA PHE A 11 -1.58 27.90 -3.27
C PHE A 11 -0.49 27.17 -4.07
N ASP A 12 0.64 27.82 -4.33
CA ASP A 12 1.81 27.18 -4.94
C ASP A 12 2.40 26.10 -4.01
N GLN A 13 2.38 26.31 -2.69
CA GLN A 13 2.75 25.27 -1.73
C GLN A 13 1.81 24.04 -1.80
N PHE A 14 0.50 24.25 -1.99
CA PHE A 14 -0.43 23.14 -2.20
C PHE A 14 -0.16 22.41 -3.51
N ALA A 15 0.07 23.17 -4.58
CA ALA A 15 0.37 22.61 -5.90
C ALA A 15 1.66 21.78 -5.89
N ARG A 16 2.68 22.16 -5.10
CA ARG A 16 3.93 21.40 -4.98
C ARG A 16 3.70 19.95 -4.51
N VAL A 17 2.80 19.74 -3.55
CA VAL A 17 2.42 18.39 -3.08
C VAL A 17 1.75 17.61 -4.22
N ALA A 18 0.80 18.23 -4.91
CA ALA A 18 0.11 17.59 -6.04
C ALA A 18 1.06 17.26 -7.20
N GLN A 19 2.00 18.14 -7.55
CA GLN A 19 3.00 17.93 -8.59
C GLN A 19 3.95 16.77 -8.24
N ALA A 20 4.35 16.67 -6.98
CA ALA A 20 5.13 15.53 -6.51
C ALA A 20 4.33 14.22 -6.62
N ALA A 21 3.02 14.23 -6.41
CA ALA A 21 2.16 13.07 -6.60
C ALA A 21 1.79 12.79 -8.08
N ALA A 22 1.87 13.77 -8.98
CA ALA A 22 1.47 13.63 -10.38
C ALA A 22 2.46 12.80 -11.24
N SER A 23 2.72 11.57 -10.83
CA SER A 23 3.54 10.57 -11.54
C SER A 23 3.19 9.18 -11.06
N GLY A 24 2.85 8.29 -12.00
CA GLY A 24 2.50 6.89 -11.71
C GLY A 24 3.53 6.17 -10.83
N ARG A 25 4.82 6.32 -11.15
CA ARG A 25 5.91 5.69 -10.37
C ARG A 25 6.04 6.23 -8.95
N ARG A 26 5.76 7.52 -8.74
CA ARG A 26 5.82 8.12 -7.41
C ARG A 26 4.64 7.71 -6.55
N VAL A 27 3.43 7.63 -7.12
CA VAL A 27 2.26 7.12 -6.37
C VAL A 27 2.35 5.62 -6.11
N GLU A 28 2.99 4.86 -7.01
CA GLU A 28 3.33 3.45 -6.77
C GLU A 28 4.31 3.29 -5.59
N ILE A 29 5.35 4.12 -5.51
CA ILE A 29 6.25 4.17 -4.33
C ILE A 29 5.47 4.54 -3.05
N VAL A 30 4.54 5.50 -3.12
CA VAL A 30 3.69 5.88 -1.97
C VAL A 30 2.79 4.72 -1.55
N ASP A 31 2.22 3.97 -2.48
CA ASP A 31 1.40 2.79 -2.19
C ASP A 31 2.23 1.67 -1.51
N VAL A 32 3.46 1.44 -1.97
CA VAL A 32 4.38 0.50 -1.32
C VAL A 32 4.73 0.97 0.10
N LEU A 33 5.08 2.25 0.27
CA LEU A 33 5.42 2.81 1.59
C LEU A 33 4.23 2.93 2.54
N ALA A 34 3.00 2.94 2.02
CA ALA A 34 1.79 2.82 2.84
C ALA A 34 1.72 1.48 3.58
N ASN A 35 2.49 0.48 3.15
CA ASN A 35 2.55 -0.86 3.71
C ASN A 35 3.78 -1.11 4.60
N GLY A 36 4.51 -0.05 4.95
CA GLY A 36 5.63 -0.11 5.88
C GLY A 36 6.92 0.49 5.34
N GLU A 37 7.91 0.61 6.23
CA GLU A 37 9.19 1.23 5.89
C GLU A 37 10.04 0.32 5.01
N ARG A 38 10.76 0.92 4.05
CA ARG A 38 11.58 0.20 3.06
C ARG A 38 12.85 0.96 2.71
N SER A 39 13.91 0.22 2.41
CA SER A 39 15.13 0.73 1.79
C SER A 39 14.93 1.03 0.31
N VAL A 40 15.87 1.77 -0.30
CA VAL A 40 15.80 2.09 -1.73
C VAL A 40 15.87 0.83 -2.58
N GLU A 41 16.67 -0.16 -2.18
CA GLU A 41 16.84 -1.44 -2.87
C GLU A 41 15.58 -2.30 -2.81
N GLU A 42 14.89 -2.32 -1.66
CA GLU A 42 13.60 -3.00 -1.53
C GLU A 42 12.55 -2.32 -2.41
N LEU A 43 12.46 -0.99 -2.37
CA LEU A 43 11.53 -0.23 -3.20
C LEU A 43 11.80 -0.45 -4.69
N SER A 44 13.05 -0.37 -5.12
CA SER A 44 13.42 -0.52 -6.53
C SER A 44 13.04 -1.89 -7.09
N ARG A 45 13.14 -2.95 -6.27
CA ARG A 45 12.67 -4.29 -6.64
C ARG A 45 11.15 -4.34 -6.75
N GLN A 46 10.42 -3.77 -5.78
CA GLN A 46 8.95 -3.83 -5.78
C GLN A 46 8.31 -3.03 -6.92
N VAL A 47 8.86 -1.86 -7.27
CA VAL A 47 8.32 -1.02 -8.36
C VAL A 47 8.98 -1.27 -9.71
N ALA A 48 9.82 -2.32 -9.82
CA ALA A 48 10.55 -2.70 -11.04
C ALA A 48 11.34 -1.55 -11.69
N MET A 49 12.09 -0.80 -10.89
CA MET A 49 12.92 0.34 -11.33
C MET A 49 14.38 0.19 -10.91
N SER A 50 15.28 0.94 -11.55
CA SER A 50 16.67 1.02 -11.07
C SER A 50 16.75 1.75 -9.73
N VAL A 51 17.76 1.43 -8.92
CA VAL A 51 18.05 2.13 -7.66
C VAL A 51 18.22 3.64 -7.89
N ALA A 52 18.90 4.03 -8.97
CA ALA A 52 19.12 5.45 -9.30
C ALA A 52 17.81 6.20 -9.62
N ASN A 53 16.91 5.60 -10.40
CA ASN A 53 15.62 6.23 -10.72
C ASN A 53 14.70 6.24 -9.50
N THR A 54 14.70 5.16 -8.71
CA THR A 54 13.94 5.06 -7.45
C THR A 54 14.39 6.15 -6.46
N SER A 55 15.70 6.31 -6.29
CA SER A 55 16.30 7.35 -5.43
C SER A 55 15.89 8.75 -5.89
N ARG A 56 15.89 9.02 -7.20
CA ARG A 56 15.43 10.30 -7.75
C ARG A 56 13.95 10.58 -7.44
N HIS A 57 13.09 9.57 -7.53
CA HIS A 57 11.68 9.71 -7.17
C HIS A 57 11.49 9.95 -5.66
N LEU A 58 12.23 9.23 -4.83
CA LEU A 58 12.21 9.42 -3.38
C LEU A 58 12.69 10.81 -2.99
N GLN A 59 13.68 11.36 -3.68
CA GLN A 59 14.15 12.72 -3.44
C GLN A 59 13.06 13.76 -3.73
N VAL A 60 12.36 13.66 -4.86
CA VAL A 60 11.22 14.54 -5.19
C VAL A 60 10.10 14.42 -4.14
N LEU A 61 9.75 13.18 -3.76
CA LEU A 61 8.72 12.94 -2.73
C LEU A 61 9.14 13.52 -1.37
N LYS A 62 10.43 13.40 -1.01
CA LYS A 62 10.98 13.90 0.25
C LYS A 62 11.00 15.43 0.28
N GLU A 63 11.41 16.06 -0.81
CA GLU A 63 11.40 17.52 -0.95
C GLU A 63 9.99 18.12 -0.88
N ALA A 64 8.97 17.37 -1.30
CA ALA A 64 7.57 17.74 -1.15
C ALA A 64 6.95 17.33 0.19
N GLY A 65 7.72 16.73 1.10
CA GLY A 65 7.26 16.30 2.42
C GLY A 65 6.32 15.09 2.44
N LEU A 66 6.25 14.32 1.35
CA LEU A 66 5.41 13.12 1.25
C LEU A 66 6.07 11.90 1.91
N VAL A 67 7.41 11.83 1.91
CA VAL A 67 8.16 10.74 2.55
C VAL A 67 9.21 11.29 3.52
N ALA A 68 9.45 10.54 4.59
CA ALA A 68 10.55 10.75 5.52
C ALA A 68 11.62 9.68 5.31
N ALA A 69 12.86 10.02 5.64
CA ALA A 69 14.01 9.12 5.52
C ALA A 69 14.77 9.07 6.85
N THR A 70 15.04 7.88 7.34
CA THR A 70 15.81 7.63 8.56
C THR A 70 17.05 6.80 8.18
N ARG A 71 18.21 7.16 8.74
CA ARG A 71 19.42 6.32 8.62
C ARG A 71 19.31 5.16 9.60
N ASP A 72 19.49 3.96 9.08
CA ASP A 72 19.50 2.70 9.84
C ASP A 72 20.79 1.94 9.49
N GLY A 73 21.80 2.12 10.34
CA GLY A 73 23.17 1.67 10.07
C GLY A 73 23.74 2.28 8.78
N THR A 74 24.08 1.42 7.82
CA THR A 74 24.61 1.82 6.50
C THR A 74 23.53 2.11 5.47
N ARG A 75 22.26 1.80 5.78
CA ARG A 75 21.13 1.94 4.84
C ARG A 75 20.25 3.13 5.21
N VAL A 76 19.52 3.64 4.23
CA VAL A 76 18.47 4.63 4.44
C VAL A 76 17.12 3.95 4.25
N ARG A 77 16.26 4.03 5.27
CA ARG A 77 14.87 3.55 5.19
C ARG A 77 13.94 4.74 4.99
N TYR A 78 12.96 4.54 4.13
CA TYR A 78 11.92 5.49 3.80
C TYR A 78 10.59 5.05 4.37
N ARG A 79 9.76 6.03 4.74
CA ARG A 79 8.40 5.86 5.26
C ARG A 79 7.53 7.01 4.79
N LEU A 80 6.20 6.86 4.82
CA LEU A 80 5.32 8.01 4.66
C LEU A 80 5.60 9.04 5.77
N ALA A 81 5.65 10.32 5.41
CA ALA A 81 6.05 11.37 6.36
C ALA A 81 5.06 11.53 7.52
N SER A 82 3.77 11.24 7.28
CA SER A 82 2.73 11.28 8.30
C SER A 82 1.48 10.49 7.89
N PRO A 83 0.56 10.18 8.82
CA PRO A 83 -0.75 9.60 8.48
C PRO A 83 -1.59 10.46 7.52
N ALA A 84 -1.32 11.77 7.43
CA ALA A 84 -2.01 12.64 6.47
C ALA A 84 -1.65 12.30 5.01
N VAL A 85 -0.40 11.86 4.77
CA VAL A 85 0.03 11.41 3.44
C VAL A 85 -0.72 10.15 3.02
N TYR A 86 -0.94 9.22 3.95
CA TYR A 86 -1.76 8.04 3.68
C TYR A 86 -3.19 8.42 3.32
N ARG A 87 -3.83 9.33 4.08
CA ARG A 87 -5.18 9.82 3.76
C ARG A 87 -5.25 10.51 2.40
N PHE A 88 -4.23 11.29 2.04
CA PHE A 88 -4.11 11.90 0.73
C PHE A 88 -4.03 10.83 -0.38
N TRP A 89 -3.20 9.80 -0.21
CA TRP A 89 -3.12 8.68 -1.15
C TRP A 89 -4.47 7.99 -1.33
N VAL A 90 -5.17 7.69 -0.23
CA VAL A 90 -6.50 7.08 -0.26
C VAL A 90 -7.49 7.97 -1.01
N ALA A 91 -7.54 9.27 -0.71
CA ALA A 91 -8.41 10.21 -1.39
C ALA A 91 -8.10 10.30 -2.89
N LEU A 92 -6.82 10.33 -3.27
CA LEU A 92 -6.39 10.38 -4.67
C LEU A 92 -6.88 9.16 -5.46
N ARG A 93 -6.64 7.94 -4.94
CA ARG A 93 -7.05 6.71 -5.63
C ARG A 93 -8.57 6.52 -5.66
N SER A 94 -9.27 6.92 -4.59
CA SER A 94 -10.74 6.87 -4.54
C SER A 94 -11.35 7.82 -5.56
N LEU A 95 -10.84 9.05 -5.64
CA LEU A 95 -11.28 10.01 -6.65
C LEU A 95 -10.97 9.53 -8.07
N ALA A 96 -9.80 8.91 -8.30
CA ALA A 96 -9.47 8.33 -9.59
C ALA A 96 -10.43 7.20 -9.97
N ALA A 97 -10.73 6.28 -9.06
CA ALA A 97 -11.70 5.20 -9.30
C ALA A 97 -13.13 5.73 -9.56
N GLU A 98 -13.53 6.81 -8.89
CA GLU A 98 -14.84 7.44 -9.08
C GLU A 98 -14.93 8.21 -10.41
N ARG A 99 -13.86 8.90 -10.82
CA ARG A 99 -13.90 9.89 -11.92
C ARG A 99 -13.31 9.39 -13.22
N LEU A 100 -12.49 8.34 -13.19
CA LEU A 100 -11.82 7.80 -14.38
C LEU A 100 -12.36 6.39 -14.67
N PRO A 101 -13.29 6.24 -15.63
CA PRO A 101 -13.93 4.95 -15.94
C PRO A 101 -12.94 3.84 -16.27
N GLY A 102 -11.76 4.18 -16.82
CA GLY A 102 -10.72 3.22 -17.17
C GLY A 102 -10.07 2.54 -15.96
N VAL A 103 -10.18 3.10 -14.75
CA VAL A 103 -9.52 2.53 -13.56
C VAL A 103 -10.13 1.17 -13.21
N GLN A 104 -11.45 1.03 -13.22
CA GLN A 104 -12.11 -0.23 -12.87
C GLN A 104 -11.70 -1.36 -13.83
N GLY A 105 -11.76 -1.12 -15.14
CA GLY A 105 -11.36 -2.10 -16.15
C GLY A 105 -9.87 -2.48 -16.07
N LEU A 106 -8.99 -1.53 -15.71
CA LEU A 106 -7.57 -1.83 -15.48
C LEU A 106 -7.34 -2.67 -14.22
N VAL A 107 -8.11 -2.41 -13.15
CA VAL A 107 -8.03 -3.18 -11.91
C VAL A 107 -8.51 -4.61 -12.12
N GLU A 108 -9.62 -4.80 -12.84
CA GLU A 108 -10.12 -6.13 -13.21
C GLU A 108 -9.12 -6.87 -14.11
N ALA A 109 -8.59 -6.21 -15.13
CA ALA A 109 -7.59 -6.80 -16.02
C ALA A 109 -6.28 -7.18 -15.30
N TYR A 110 -5.91 -6.43 -14.26
CA TYR A 110 -4.69 -6.68 -13.49
C TYR A 110 -4.88 -7.75 -12.42
N LEU A 111 -5.98 -7.71 -11.66
CA LEU A 111 -6.21 -8.59 -10.52
C LEU A 111 -6.91 -9.91 -10.89
N GLY A 112 -7.41 -10.03 -12.12
CA GLY A 112 -8.14 -11.21 -12.59
C GLY A 112 -9.56 -11.29 -12.04
N SER A 113 -10.20 -12.45 -12.28
CA SER A 113 -11.56 -12.72 -11.81
C SER A 113 -11.59 -12.83 -10.28
N ARG A 114 -12.48 -12.05 -9.66
CA ARG A 114 -12.84 -12.20 -8.24
C ARG A 114 -14.08 -13.06 -8.05
N GLU A 115 -14.47 -13.84 -9.06
CA GLU A 115 -15.64 -14.71 -8.96
C GLU A 115 -15.48 -15.70 -7.80
N GLY A 116 -16.47 -15.70 -6.91
CA GLY A 116 -16.46 -16.53 -5.70
C GLY A 116 -15.70 -15.92 -4.51
N LEU A 117 -15.09 -14.73 -4.64
CA LEU A 117 -14.47 -14.01 -3.53
C LEU A 117 -15.42 -12.94 -2.97
N GLU A 118 -15.59 -12.93 -1.66
CA GLU A 118 -16.31 -11.87 -0.94
C GLU A 118 -15.29 -10.90 -0.32
N ALA A 119 -15.42 -9.62 -0.66
CA ALA A 119 -14.54 -8.60 -0.12
C ALA A 119 -15.04 -8.13 1.25
N ILE A 120 -14.18 -8.23 2.26
CA ILE A 120 -14.43 -7.69 3.60
C ILE A 120 -13.59 -6.43 3.84
N SER A 121 -14.15 -5.42 4.50
CA SER A 121 -13.40 -4.23 4.88
C SER A 121 -12.47 -4.51 6.06
N GLY A 122 -11.38 -3.74 6.20
CA GLY A 122 -10.46 -3.88 7.34
C GLY A 122 -11.14 -3.65 8.69
N ASP A 123 -12.03 -2.65 8.77
CA ASP A 123 -12.76 -2.34 10.01
C ASP A 123 -13.74 -3.45 10.40
N GLU A 124 -14.40 -4.05 9.41
CA GLU A 124 -15.30 -5.17 9.59
C GLU A 124 -14.54 -6.44 10.01
N LEU A 125 -13.44 -6.77 9.34
CA LEU A 125 -12.59 -7.89 9.74
C LEU A 125 -12.11 -7.75 11.19
N LEU A 126 -11.65 -6.55 11.57
CA LEU A 126 -11.25 -6.27 12.95
C LEU A 126 -12.42 -6.36 13.94
N ALA A 127 -13.64 -5.98 13.54
CA ALA A 127 -14.82 -6.14 14.38
C ALA A 127 -15.17 -7.62 14.62
N ARG A 128 -15.14 -8.44 13.57
CA ARG A 128 -15.37 -9.90 13.64
C ARG A 128 -14.32 -10.62 14.47
N LEU A 129 -13.05 -10.21 14.38
CA LEU A 129 -11.98 -10.73 15.23
C LEU A 129 -12.22 -10.39 16.71
N ARG A 130 -12.67 -9.16 17.02
CA ARG A 130 -12.96 -8.74 18.40
C ARG A 130 -14.20 -9.41 19.00
N SER A 131 -15.19 -9.77 18.18
CA SER A 131 -16.37 -10.52 18.63
C SER A 131 -16.09 -12.01 18.88
N GLY A 132 -14.92 -12.51 18.48
CA GLY A 132 -14.52 -13.91 18.65
C GLY A 132 -15.15 -14.84 17.62
N GLU A 133 -15.54 -14.33 16.45
CA GLU A 133 -16.04 -15.18 15.37
C GLU A 133 -14.99 -16.22 14.94
N PRO A 134 -15.41 -17.45 14.58
CA PRO A 134 -14.51 -18.55 14.30
C PRO A 134 -13.87 -18.48 12.90
N LEU A 135 -13.18 -17.39 12.59
CA LEU A 135 -12.46 -17.18 11.32
C LEU A 135 -10.94 -17.31 11.48
N VAL A 136 -10.24 -17.59 10.38
CA VAL A 136 -8.78 -17.57 10.30
C VAL A 136 -8.35 -16.49 9.32
N VAL A 137 -7.43 -15.63 9.75
CA VAL A 137 -6.86 -14.60 8.89
C VAL A 137 -5.52 -15.10 8.35
N VAL A 138 -5.35 -15.06 7.03
CA VAL A 138 -4.11 -15.50 6.36
C VAL A 138 -3.44 -14.29 5.72
N ASP A 139 -2.20 -14.01 6.13
CA ASP A 139 -1.36 -13.02 5.49
C ASP A 139 -0.55 -13.68 4.38
N VAL A 140 -0.83 -13.29 3.13
CA VAL A 140 -0.19 -13.86 1.94
C VAL A 140 0.97 -13.00 1.41
N ARG A 141 1.37 -11.97 2.16
CA ARG A 141 2.56 -11.15 1.85
C ARG A 141 3.84 -11.93 2.14
N PRO A 142 4.99 -11.48 1.60
CA PRO A 142 6.29 -12.02 1.98
C PRO A 142 6.52 -11.99 3.49
N ALA A 143 7.23 -12.99 4.02
CA ALA A 143 7.41 -13.19 5.45
C ALA A 143 8.02 -11.97 6.15
N GLU A 144 8.87 -11.21 5.46
CA GLU A 144 9.50 -10.00 6.00
C GLU A 144 8.47 -8.89 6.25
N GLU A 145 7.40 -8.82 5.46
CA GLU A 145 6.32 -7.85 5.65
C GLU A 145 5.45 -8.21 6.85
N TYR A 146 5.13 -9.49 6.99
CA TYR A 146 4.40 -10.03 8.14
C TYR A 146 5.17 -9.75 9.45
N GLN A 147 6.47 -10.06 9.47
CA GLN A 147 7.32 -9.84 10.65
C GLN A 147 7.42 -8.36 11.04
N ALA A 148 7.40 -7.45 10.07
CA ALA A 148 7.43 -6.01 10.35
C ALA A 148 6.14 -5.52 11.03
N ALA A 149 4.97 -5.94 10.52
CA ALA A 149 3.67 -5.72 11.16
C ALA A 149 2.59 -6.56 10.46
N HIS A 150 1.65 -7.09 11.25
CA HIS A 150 0.52 -7.89 10.76
C HIS A 150 -0.70 -7.72 11.65
N VAL A 151 -1.86 -8.16 11.14
CA VAL A 151 -3.09 -8.26 11.93
C VAL A 151 -2.87 -9.29 13.04
N ALA A 152 -3.15 -8.91 14.29
CA ALA A 152 -2.97 -9.80 15.43
C ALA A 152 -3.78 -11.10 15.26
N GLY A 153 -3.12 -12.24 15.44
CA GLY A 153 -3.72 -13.56 15.27
C GLY A 153 -3.77 -14.08 13.82
N ALA A 154 -3.27 -13.31 12.84
CA ALA A 154 -3.12 -13.80 11.47
C ALA A 154 -2.05 -14.90 11.38
N VAL A 155 -2.20 -15.80 10.42
CA VAL A 155 -1.23 -16.84 10.07
C VAL A 155 -0.46 -16.38 8.83
N SER A 156 0.87 -16.39 8.88
CA SER A 156 1.71 -16.08 7.72
C SER A 156 1.83 -17.31 6.81
N ILE A 157 1.26 -17.20 5.61
CA ILE A 157 1.45 -18.16 4.53
C ILE A 157 1.68 -17.35 3.25
N PRO A 158 2.94 -16.97 2.95
CA PRO A 158 3.25 -16.21 1.75
C PRO A 158 2.68 -16.88 0.50
N LEU A 159 2.20 -16.09 -0.47
CA LEU A 159 1.53 -16.62 -1.67
C LEU A 159 2.35 -17.71 -2.38
N ALA A 160 3.67 -17.56 -2.45
CA ALA A 160 4.57 -18.53 -3.07
C ALA A 160 4.63 -19.89 -2.36
N GLU A 161 4.23 -19.95 -1.09
CA GLU A 161 4.18 -21.17 -0.26
C GLU A 161 2.76 -21.70 -0.08
N LEU A 162 1.74 -20.91 -0.44
CA LEU A 162 0.34 -21.19 -0.10
C LEU A 162 -0.14 -22.52 -0.65
N GLU A 163 0.14 -22.83 -1.91
CA GLU A 163 -0.30 -24.08 -2.54
C GLU A 163 0.18 -25.32 -1.76
N GLN A 164 1.41 -25.27 -1.25
CA GLN A 164 2.02 -26.38 -0.51
C GLN A 164 1.49 -26.46 0.92
N ARG A 165 1.08 -25.32 1.49
CA ARG A 165 0.67 -25.16 2.89
C ARG A 165 -0.84 -25.07 3.08
N LEU A 166 -1.64 -25.17 2.01
CA LEU A 166 -3.11 -25.21 2.03
C LEU A 166 -3.68 -26.20 3.04
N ARG A 167 -2.97 -27.31 3.30
CA ARG A 167 -3.38 -28.35 4.26
C ARG A 167 -3.29 -27.91 5.72
N GLU A 168 -2.54 -26.87 6.02
CA GLU A 168 -2.43 -26.30 7.37
C GLU A 168 -3.67 -25.47 7.75
N LEU A 169 -4.46 -25.04 6.76
CA LEU A 169 -5.64 -24.23 6.99
C LEU A 169 -6.84 -25.08 7.43
N PRO A 170 -7.61 -24.61 8.42
CA PRO A 170 -8.80 -25.33 8.88
C PRO A 170 -9.88 -25.32 7.80
N ARG A 171 -10.45 -26.50 7.50
CA ARG A 171 -11.50 -26.65 6.48
C ARG A 171 -12.90 -26.25 6.95
N GLU A 172 -13.11 -26.19 8.27
CA GLU A 172 -14.42 -25.93 8.89
C GLU A 172 -14.56 -24.48 9.37
N ARG A 173 -13.55 -23.63 9.14
CA ARG A 173 -13.54 -22.23 9.54
C ARG A 173 -13.44 -21.36 8.32
N GLU A 174 -14.09 -20.21 8.37
CA GLU A 174 -13.97 -19.20 7.33
C GLU A 174 -12.52 -18.70 7.26
N VAL A 175 -11.99 -18.57 6.05
CA VAL A 175 -10.63 -18.09 5.79
C VAL A 175 -10.71 -16.72 5.13
N VAL A 176 -10.05 -15.74 5.73
CA VAL A 176 -9.91 -14.39 5.20
C VAL A 176 -8.45 -14.15 4.83
N ALA A 177 -8.14 -14.16 3.54
CA ALA A 177 -6.81 -13.81 3.03
C ALA A 177 -6.68 -12.28 2.91
N TYR A 178 -5.53 -11.72 3.30
CA TYR A 178 -5.23 -10.30 3.08
C TYR A 178 -3.80 -10.07 2.59
N CYS A 179 -3.62 -8.93 1.91
CA CYS A 179 -2.30 -8.47 1.47
C CYS A 179 -2.09 -6.96 1.73
N ARG A 180 -1.59 -6.20 0.75
CA ARG A 180 -1.20 -4.78 0.91
C ARG A 180 -2.35 -3.77 0.72
N GLY A 181 -3.44 -4.18 0.11
CA GLY A 181 -4.57 -3.29 -0.19
C GLY A 181 -5.28 -3.63 -1.51
N PRO A 182 -6.14 -2.73 -2.01
CA PRO A 182 -7.09 -3.03 -3.08
C PRO A 182 -6.47 -3.27 -4.45
N TYR A 183 -5.20 -2.87 -4.65
CA TYR A 183 -4.45 -3.03 -5.90
C TYR A 183 -3.33 -4.08 -5.78
N CYS A 184 -3.36 -4.91 -4.74
CA CYS A 184 -2.42 -6.01 -4.60
C CYS A 184 -3.09 -7.31 -5.06
N ALA A 185 -2.40 -8.05 -5.93
CA ALA A 185 -2.91 -9.28 -6.53
C ALA A 185 -2.82 -10.50 -5.62
N PHE A 186 -2.02 -10.44 -4.54
CA PHE A 186 -1.75 -11.64 -3.74
C PHE A 186 -2.97 -12.21 -3.03
N ALA A 187 -3.86 -11.36 -2.50
CA ALA A 187 -5.05 -11.85 -1.82
C ALA A 187 -6.12 -12.40 -2.78
N PRO A 188 -6.39 -11.76 -3.95
CA PRO A 188 -7.22 -12.38 -4.99
C PRO A 188 -6.67 -13.70 -5.57
N GLU A 189 -5.34 -13.86 -5.63
CA GLU A 189 -4.68 -15.08 -6.14
C GLU A 189 -4.64 -16.23 -5.11
N ALA A 190 -4.94 -15.95 -3.83
CA ALA A 190 -4.83 -16.89 -2.71
C ALA A 190 -6.10 -17.70 -2.48
#